data_AF-A0A453NTX2-F1
#
_entry.id   AF-A0A453NTX2-F1
#
_cell.length_a   1.000
_cell.length_b   1.000
_cell.length_c   1.000
_cell.angle_alpha   90.00
_cell.angle_beta   90.00
_cell.angle_gamma   90.00
#
_symmetry.space_group_name_H-M   'P 1'
#
loop_
_entity.id
_entity.type
_entity.pdbx_description
1 polymer ?
#
loop_
_entity_poly.entity_id
_entity_poly.type
_entity_poly.pdbx_seq_one_letter_code
_entity_poly.pdbx_strand_id
1 'polypeptide(L)'
;MLKLEEQQFLGEAICNLSDVITKQNRLFTLKLGVSEHNLPNPSKFGELTVQAEESAGSKALMEMVFHCSDLEIKDLLSKSDPFLLISRMSENGTPVPICKTEVRKNDLNPKWKPVIMNLQQVGSKENPLMIECFNFSSNGKHDLVGKIVKSVAELENMYHSGNGENFFVPASNAHDCHSKEVLKSQVYVEKYLENSRHTFIDYISAGCQLNLMVAIDYTASNGNPRLPDSLHYIDPSGRPNAYQRVGN
;
A
#
# COMPACT_ATOMS: atom_id res chain seq x y z
N MET A 1 -34.96 -1.36 -7.98
CA MET A 1 -33.76 -1.90 -8.64
C MET A 1 -34.15 -2.19 -10.08
N LEU A 2 -33.38 -1.71 -11.07
CA LEU A 2 -33.68 -1.96 -12.49
C LEU A 2 -33.43 -3.43 -12.83
N LYS A 3 -34.39 -4.07 -13.50
CA LYS A 3 -34.23 -5.44 -14.02
C LYS A 3 -33.68 -5.38 -15.43
N LEU A 4 -32.46 -5.88 -15.62
CA LEU A 4 -31.74 -5.81 -16.90
C LEU A 4 -32.40 -6.66 -18.00
N GLU A 5 -33.05 -7.77 -17.61
CA GLU A 5 -33.79 -8.67 -18.51
C GLU A 5 -35.00 -8.02 -19.19
N GLU A 6 -35.55 -6.96 -18.61
CA GLU A 6 -36.68 -6.20 -19.14
C GLU A 6 -36.21 -5.01 -20.02
N GLN A 7 -34.89 -4.79 -20.16
CA GLN A 7 -34.32 -3.69 -20.94
C GLN A 7 -33.87 -4.15 -22.34
N GLN A 8 -33.86 -3.22 -23.29
CA GLN A 8 -33.29 -3.46 -24.61
C GLN A 8 -31.75 -3.50 -24.53
N PHE A 9 -31.16 -4.62 -24.93
CA PHE A 9 -29.71 -4.75 -25.07
C PHE A 9 -29.20 -3.95 -26.28
N LEU A 10 -28.24 -3.05 -26.04
CA LEU A 10 -27.66 -2.18 -27.08
C LEU A 10 -26.31 -2.67 -27.62
N GLY A 11 -25.68 -3.62 -26.96
CA GLY A 11 -24.38 -4.17 -27.33
C GLY A 11 -23.39 -4.23 -26.17
N GLU A 12 -22.26 -4.87 -26.42
CA GLU A 12 -21.17 -5.07 -25.48
C GLU A 12 -19.81 -4.84 -26.13
N ALA A 13 -18.81 -4.55 -25.31
CA ALA A 13 -17.42 -4.47 -25.73
C ALA A 13 -16.51 -4.93 -24.59
N ILE A 14 -15.32 -5.43 -24.96
CA ILE A 14 -14.32 -5.94 -24.02
C ILE A 14 -13.00 -5.20 -24.30
N CYS A 15 -12.35 -4.73 -23.24
CA CYS A 15 -11.00 -4.16 -23.30
C CYS A 15 -10.26 -4.43 -21.99
N ASN A 16 -8.93 -4.31 -22.03
CA ASN A 16 -8.13 -4.32 -20.82
C ASN A 16 -8.06 -2.91 -20.23
N LEU A 17 -7.95 -2.80 -18.91
CA LEU A 17 -7.72 -1.51 -18.26
C LEU A 17 -6.44 -0.83 -18.78
N SER A 18 -5.42 -1.62 -19.14
CA SER A 18 -4.17 -1.15 -19.76
C SER A 18 -4.41 -0.37 -21.05
N ASP A 19 -5.43 -0.75 -21.83
CA ASP A 19 -5.71 -0.12 -23.13
C ASP A 19 -6.23 1.32 -22.97
N VAL A 20 -6.80 1.62 -21.80
CA VAL A 20 -7.32 2.94 -21.43
C VAL A 20 -6.25 3.78 -20.73
N ILE A 21 -5.63 3.26 -19.67
CA ILE A 21 -4.70 4.03 -18.81
C ILE A 21 -3.37 4.39 -19.50
N THR A 22 -3.01 3.67 -20.58
CA THR A 22 -1.79 3.95 -21.38
C THR A 22 -2.01 5.04 -22.43
N LYS A 23 -3.26 5.48 -22.68
CA LYS A 23 -3.54 6.59 -23.60
C LYS A 23 -3.19 7.91 -22.92
N GLN A 24 -2.60 8.83 -23.67
CA GLN A 24 -2.21 10.15 -23.16
C GLN A 24 -3.39 10.95 -22.59
N ASN A 25 -4.56 10.84 -23.20
CA ASN A 25 -5.81 11.46 -22.73
C ASN A 25 -6.67 10.52 -21.87
N ARG A 26 -6.21 9.28 -21.62
CA ARG A 26 -6.91 8.23 -20.87
C ARG A 26 -8.35 7.98 -21.35
N LEU A 27 -8.60 8.26 -22.63
CA LEU A 27 -9.88 8.04 -23.30
C LEU A 27 -9.71 6.90 -24.30
N PHE A 28 -10.65 5.96 -24.26
CA PHE A 28 -10.68 4.84 -25.17
C PHE A 28 -12.10 4.60 -25.69
N THR A 29 -12.25 4.62 -27.01
CA THR A 29 -13.53 4.42 -27.68
C THR A 29 -13.59 3.03 -28.28
N LEU A 30 -14.62 2.29 -27.88
CA LEU A 30 -14.90 0.91 -28.27
C LEU A 30 -16.14 0.87 -29.15
N LYS A 31 -16.11 0.07 -30.20
CA LYS A 31 -17.31 -0.25 -30.97
C LYS A 31 -18.08 -1.34 -30.27
N LEU A 32 -19.38 -1.13 -30.09
CA LEU A 32 -20.24 -2.13 -29.48
C LEU A 32 -20.55 -3.24 -30.49
N GLY A 33 -20.60 -4.47 -30.00
CA GLY A 33 -20.96 -5.67 -30.76
C GLY A 33 -21.85 -6.60 -29.93
N VAL A 34 -22.04 -7.83 -30.39
CA VAL A 34 -22.75 -8.88 -29.67
C VAL A 34 -21.92 -10.16 -29.78
N SER A 35 -21.40 -10.68 -28.66
CA SER A 35 -20.77 -12.01 -28.62
C SER A 35 -21.84 -13.08 -28.50
N GLU A 36 -22.64 -13.28 -29.54
CA GLU A 36 -23.34 -14.54 -29.74
C GLU A 36 -23.82 -14.68 -31.19
N HIS A 37 -23.73 -15.90 -31.69
CA HIS A 37 -23.91 -16.34 -33.07
C HIS A 37 -25.03 -15.64 -33.87
N ASN A 38 -24.69 -15.22 -35.11
CA ASN A 38 -25.59 -14.88 -36.22
C ASN A 38 -26.32 -13.51 -36.24
N LEU A 39 -25.60 -12.38 -36.35
CA LEU A 39 -26.14 -11.25 -37.13
C LEU A 39 -25.09 -10.56 -38.03
N PRO A 40 -25.47 -10.12 -39.25
CA PRO A 40 -24.51 -9.81 -40.31
C PRO A 40 -23.97 -8.37 -40.30
N ASN A 41 -24.31 -7.53 -39.31
CA ASN A 41 -23.98 -6.10 -39.36
C ASN A 41 -23.51 -5.52 -38.01
N PRO A 42 -22.20 -5.42 -37.76
CA PRO A 42 -21.63 -4.72 -36.61
C PRO A 42 -21.81 -3.17 -36.66
N SER A 43 -22.48 -2.63 -37.67
CA SER A 43 -22.55 -1.18 -37.92
C SER A 43 -23.70 -0.43 -37.23
N LYS A 44 -24.47 -1.06 -36.33
CA LYS A 44 -25.68 -0.47 -35.73
C LYS A 44 -25.65 -0.26 -34.21
N PHE A 45 -24.61 -0.71 -33.52
CA PHE A 45 -24.60 -0.77 -32.05
C PHE A 45 -23.97 0.46 -31.38
N GLY A 46 -23.45 1.41 -32.16
CA GLY A 46 -22.84 2.63 -31.63
C GLY A 46 -21.45 2.39 -31.01
N GLU A 47 -20.99 3.37 -30.25
CA GLU A 47 -19.66 3.37 -29.64
C GLU A 47 -19.76 3.71 -28.15
N LEU A 48 -18.93 3.06 -27.34
CA LEU A 48 -18.75 3.33 -25.92
C LEU A 48 -17.40 4.00 -25.70
N THR A 49 -17.39 5.21 -25.13
CA THR A 49 -16.15 5.87 -24.74
C THR A 49 -15.95 5.73 -23.23
N VAL A 50 -14.81 5.18 -22.83
CA VAL A 50 -14.40 5.00 -21.45
C VAL A 50 -13.28 5.99 -21.14
N GLN A 51 -13.44 6.76 -20.05
CA GLN A 51 -12.41 7.63 -19.50
C GLN A 51 -11.96 7.07 -18.16
N ALA A 52 -10.64 6.93 -17.99
CA ALA A 52 -10.05 6.52 -16.72
C ALA A 52 -9.38 7.70 -16.03
N GLU A 53 -9.63 7.84 -14.72
CA GLU A 53 -8.99 8.84 -13.88
C GLU A 53 -8.44 8.18 -12.62
N GLU A 54 -7.25 8.59 -12.23
CA GLU A 54 -6.67 8.16 -10.96
C GLU A 54 -7.34 8.95 -9.83
N SER A 55 -7.80 8.26 -8.79
CA SER A 55 -8.40 8.91 -7.63
C SER A 55 -7.44 9.96 -7.05
N ALA A 56 -7.93 11.16 -6.74
CA ALA A 56 -7.10 12.26 -6.26
C ALA A 56 -6.23 11.87 -5.05
N GLY A 57 -6.72 10.99 -4.19
CA GLY A 57 -5.99 10.53 -3.02
C GLY A 57 -4.78 9.62 -3.31
N SER A 58 -4.72 8.99 -4.49
CA SER A 58 -3.59 8.13 -4.87
C SER A 58 -2.26 8.87 -4.98
N LYS A 59 -2.31 10.17 -5.28
CA LYS A 59 -1.13 11.02 -5.50
C LYS A 59 -0.62 11.68 -4.22
N ALA A 60 -1.46 11.75 -3.21
CA ALA A 60 -1.18 12.44 -1.96
C ALA A 60 -0.18 11.64 -1.12
N LEU A 61 0.95 12.28 -0.81
CA LEU A 61 1.93 11.83 0.16
C LEU A 61 1.94 12.77 1.35
N MET A 62 1.87 12.19 2.53
CA MET A 62 1.98 12.89 3.80
C MET A 62 3.38 12.62 4.35
N GLU A 63 4.18 13.68 4.40
CA GLU A 63 5.49 13.68 5.05
C GLU A 63 5.34 14.21 6.47
N MET A 64 5.79 13.43 7.45
CA MET A 64 5.72 13.79 8.87
C MET A 64 7.08 13.63 9.55
N VAL A 65 7.42 14.58 10.42
CA VAL A 65 8.56 14.47 11.34
C VAL A 65 8.03 14.34 12.75
N PHE A 66 8.30 13.20 13.39
CA PHE A 66 7.91 12.96 14.77
C PHE A 66 9.06 13.31 15.72
N HIS A 67 8.71 13.80 16.90
CA HIS A 67 9.61 13.79 18.04
C HIS A 67 8.87 13.42 19.31
N CYS A 68 9.61 12.93 20.31
CA CYS A 68 9.06 12.65 21.64
C CYS A 68 9.76 13.51 22.70
N SER A 69 9.13 13.61 23.88
CA SER A 69 9.74 14.16 25.09
C SER A 69 9.55 13.22 26.27
N ASP A 70 10.52 13.26 27.20
CA ASP A 70 10.46 12.59 28.50
C ASP A 70 10.06 11.11 28.42
N LEU A 71 10.67 10.35 27.51
CA LEU A 71 10.40 8.92 27.37
C LEU A 71 10.71 8.16 28.67
N GLU A 72 9.71 7.43 29.18
CA GLU A 72 9.83 6.64 30.41
C GLU A 72 10.29 5.21 30.08
N ILE A 73 11.61 4.99 30.08
CA ILE A 73 12.19 3.66 29.84
C ILE A 73 12.47 3.00 31.19
N LYS A 74 11.71 1.93 31.48
CA LYS A 74 11.61 1.30 32.80
C LYS A 74 12.94 0.81 33.35
N ASP A 75 13.85 0.37 32.50
CA ASP A 75 15.12 -0.20 32.93
C ASP A 75 16.20 0.88 32.97
N LEU A 76 16.52 1.38 34.18
CA LEU A 76 17.56 2.39 34.45
C LEU A 76 18.99 1.98 34.00
N LEU A 77 19.21 0.70 33.71
CA LEU A 77 20.47 0.17 33.18
C LEU A 77 20.41 -0.12 31.66
N SER A 78 19.22 0.00 31.06
CA SER A 78 19.02 -0.20 29.62
C SER A 78 19.36 1.06 28.85
N LYS A 79 19.90 0.87 27.65
CA LYS A 79 20.09 1.97 26.70
C LYS A 79 18.72 2.43 26.21
N SER A 80 18.54 3.74 26.12
CA SER A 80 17.35 4.35 25.56
C SER A 80 17.47 4.45 24.05
N ASP A 81 17.15 3.38 23.35
CA ASP A 81 17.29 3.27 21.91
C ASP A 81 15.92 3.31 21.19
N PRO A 82 15.14 4.42 21.22
CA PRO A 82 13.76 4.41 20.75
C PRO A 82 13.59 4.44 19.23
N PHE A 83 12.50 3.83 18.78
CA PHE A 83 11.95 3.97 17.42
C PHE A 83 10.42 3.90 17.43
N LEU A 84 9.79 4.41 16.38
CA LEU A 84 8.34 4.35 16.18
C LEU A 84 7.99 3.25 15.18
N LEU A 85 6.90 2.53 15.47
CA LEU A 85 6.19 1.66 14.56
C LEU A 85 4.79 2.24 14.32
N ILE A 86 4.47 2.56 13.08
CA ILE A 86 3.18 3.09 12.67
C ILE A 86 2.43 1.99 11.94
N SER A 87 1.26 1.64 12.47
CA SER A 87 0.42 0.58 11.96
C SER A 87 -0.97 1.10 11.62
N ARG A 88 -1.52 0.68 10.49
CA ARG A 88 -2.94 0.86 10.19
C ARG A 88 -3.75 -0.23 10.89
N MET A 89 -4.97 0.09 11.30
CA MET A 89 -5.89 -0.95 11.75
C MET A 89 -6.58 -1.60 10.55
N SER A 90 -6.50 -2.93 10.44
CA SER A 90 -7.31 -3.67 9.48
C SER A 90 -8.78 -3.75 9.94
N GLU A 91 -9.67 -4.12 9.03
CA GLU A 91 -11.10 -4.35 9.33
C GLU A 91 -11.30 -5.40 10.44
N ASN A 92 -10.38 -6.36 10.54
CA ASN A 92 -10.39 -7.41 11.56
C ASN A 92 -9.77 -6.96 12.89
N GLY A 93 -9.47 -5.66 13.05
CA GLY A 93 -8.87 -5.09 14.26
C GLY A 93 -7.39 -5.43 14.47
N THR A 94 -6.76 -6.14 13.53
CA THR A 94 -5.33 -6.47 13.61
C THR A 94 -4.50 -5.28 13.09
N PRO A 95 -3.52 -4.77 13.86
CA PRO A 95 -2.62 -3.73 13.38
C PRO A 95 -1.68 -4.28 12.29
N VAL A 96 -1.61 -3.59 11.16
CA VAL A 96 -0.72 -3.90 10.05
C VAL A 96 0.35 -2.80 9.96
N PRO A 97 1.63 -3.12 10.22
CA PRO A 97 2.71 -2.15 10.11
C PRO A 97 2.80 -1.56 8.70
N ILE A 98 2.86 -0.23 8.61
CA ILE A 98 2.99 0.50 7.34
C ILE A 98 4.23 1.40 7.29
N CYS A 99 4.77 1.78 8.43
CA CYS A 99 5.97 2.60 8.51
C CYS A 99 6.74 2.32 9.81
N LYS A 100 8.07 2.47 9.75
CA LYS A 100 8.97 2.34 10.90
C LYS A 100 10.06 3.41 10.80
N THR A 101 10.36 4.10 11.89
CA THR A 101 11.48 5.06 11.94
C THR A 101 12.81 4.36 12.19
N GLU A 102 13.91 5.10 12.03
CA GLU A 102 15.22 4.64 12.50
C GLU A 102 15.29 4.58 14.03
N VAL A 103 16.20 3.75 14.54
CA VAL A 103 16.54 3.72 15.97
C VAL A 103 17.42 4.91 16.31
N ARG A 104 17.01 5.73 17.29
CA ARG A 104 17.86 6.78 17.87
C ARG A 104 18.53 6.20 19.11
N LYS A 105 19.85 6.39 19.27
CA LYS A 105 20.61 5.74 20.35
C LYS A 105 20.74 6.64 21.57
N ASN A 106 20.52 6.08 22.75
CA ASN A 106 20.60 6.76 24.05
C ASN A 106 19.89 8.14 24.08
N ASP A 107 18.67 8.22 23.57
CA ASP A 107 17.92 9.47 23.42
C ASP A 107 16.52 9.34 24.02
N LEU A 108 16.23 10.13 25.06
CA LEU A 108 14.90 10.19 25.70
C LEU A 108 13.98 11.25 25.09
N ASN A 109 14.51 12.07 24.18
CA ASN A 109 13.76 13.11 23.47
C ASN A 109 14.03 13.00 21.95
N PRO A 110 13.82 11.81 21.37
CA PRO A 110 14.23 11.53 20.00
C PRO A 110 13.45 12.40 19.01
N LYS A 111 14.17 12.91 18.01
CA LYS A 111 13.61 13.48 16.77
C LYS A 111 14.04 12.60 15.60
N TRP A 112 13.10 11.98 14.90
CA TRP A 112 13.40 11.06 13.80
C TRP A 112 13.47 11.78 12.44
N LYS A 113 13.99 11.09 11.43
CA LYS A 113 13.90 11.52 10.03
C LYS A 113 12.44 11.54 9.56
N PRO A 114 12.13 12.30 8.50
CA PRO A 114 10.79 12.32 7.93
C PRO A 114 10.33 10.93 7.52
N VAL A 115 9.11 10.57 7.91
CA VAL A 115 8.39 9.41 7.37
C VAL A 115 7.47 9.88 6.26
N ILE A 116 7.29 9.04 5.24
CA ILE A 116 6.43 9.33 4.10
C ILE A 116 5.41 8.20 4.03
N MET A 117 4.13 8.57 4.07
CA MET A 117 3.01 7.64 3.90
C MET A 117 2.12 8.14 2.77
N ASN A 118 1.35 7.25 2.15
CA ASN A 118 0.33 7.59 1.16
C ASN A 118 -1.07 7.17 1.63
N LEU A 119 -2.12 7.69 0.98
CA LEU A 119 -3.50 7.40 1.38
C LEU A 119 -3.89 5.92 1.21
N GLN A 120 -3.25 5.17 0.31
CA GLN A 120 -3.53 3.73 0.16
C GLN A 120 -3.00 2.93 1.36
N GLN A 121 -1.86 3.35 1.93
CA GLN A 121 -1.30 2.75 3.13
C GLN A 121 -2.17 3.04 4.36
N VAL A 122 -2.65 4.27 4.54
CA VAL A 122 -3.47 4.66 5.71
C VAL A 122 -4.97 4.36 5.52
N GLY A 123 -5.43 4.18 4.28
CA GLY A 123 -6.82 4.02 3.87
C GLY A 123 -7.52 5.37 3.64
N SER A 124 -7.66 6.17 4.69
CA SER A 124 -8.14 7.56 4.63
C SER A 124 -7.45 8.41 5.70
N LYS A 125 -7.65 9.74 5.68
CA LYS A 125 -7.06 10.61 6.71
C LYS A 125 -7.70 10.44 8.08
N GLU A 126 -8.92 9.92 8.12
CA GLU A 126 -9.75 9.73 9.31
C GLU A 126 -9.52 8.37 9.96
N ASN A 127 -8.95 7.41 9.21
CA ASN A 127 -8.66 6.09 9.75
C ASN A 127 -7.65 6.17 10.90
N PRO A 128 -7.91 5.49 12.03
CA PRO A 128 -7.01 5.51 13.16
C PRO A 128 -5.72 4.74 12.85
N LEU A 129 -4.58 5.38 13.10
CA LEU A 129 -3.26 4.77 13.09
C LEU A 129 -2.83 4.49 14.53
N MET A 130 -2.27 3.31 14.75
CA MET A 130 -1.59 2.97 15.99
C MET A 130 -0.11 3.35 15.84
N ILE A 131 0.37 4.24 16.70
CA ILE A 131 1.76 4.69 16.72
C ILE A 131 2.37 4.21 18.03
N GLU A 132 3.28 3.26 17.95
CA GLU A 132 3.92 2.61 19.10
C GLU A 132 5.38 3.04 19.16
N CYS A 133 5.81 3.53 20.32
CA CYS A 133 7.21 3.78 20.60
C CYS A 133 7.80 2.56 21.31
N PHE A 134 8.86 2.00 20.75
CA PHE A 134 9.57 0.85 21.27
C PHE A 134 10.99 1.21 21.64
N ASN A 135 11.53 0.60 22.70
CA ASN A 135 12.95 0.58 23.00
C ASN A 135 13.60 -0.58 22.25
N PHE A 136 14.62 -0.29 21.44
CA PHE A 136 15.32 -1.31 20.68
C PHE A 136 16.12 -2.25 21.60
N SER A 137 16.13 -3.52 21.21
CA SER A 137 16.93 -4.57 21.85
C SER A 137 17.53 -5.47 20.79
N SER A 138 18.80 -5.79 20.93
CA SER A 138 19.57 -6.56 19.93
C SER A 138 19.10 -8.01 19.80
N ASN A 139 18.34 -8.54 20.76
CA ASN A 139 17.77 -9.88 20.70
C ASN A 139 16.49 -9.97 19.84
N GLY A 140 16.03 -8.85 19.27
CA GLY A 140 14.83 -8.75 18.44
C GLY A 140 13.51 -8.62 19.21
N LYS A 141 13.53 -8.76 20.54
CA LYS A 141 12.37 -8.54 21.41
C LYS A 141 12.44 -7.12 21.97
N HIS A 142 11.75 -6.20 21.30
CA HIS A 142 11.71 -4.79 21.67
C HIS A 142 10.68 -4.54 22.77
N ASP A 143 10.99 -3.61 23.68
CA ASP A 143 10.11 -3.28 24.80
C ASP A 143 9.21 -2.11 24.43
N LEU A 144 7.90 -2.25 24.65
CA LEU A 144 6.96 -1.15 24.42
C LEU A 144 7.18 -0.07 25.47
N VAL A 145 7.50 1.14 25.02
CA VAL A 145 7.59 2.34 25.87
C VAL A 145 6.20 2.94 26.05
N GLY A 146 5.44 3.06 24.97
CA GLY A 146 4.08 3.60 24.99
C GLY A 146 3.48 3.65 23.60
N LYS A 147 2.17 3.91 23.51
CA LYS A 147 1.48 4.07 22.23
C LYS A 147 0.41 5.15 22.25
N ILE A 148 0.10 5.68 21.07
CA ILE A 148 -1.07 6.53 20.82
C ILE A 148 -1.91 5.94 19.69
N VAL A 149 -3.16 6.34 19.61
CA VAL A 149 -4.04 6.04 18.46
C VAL A 149 -4.59 7.36 17.95
N LYS A 150 -4.21 7.75 16.74
CA LYS A 150 -4.60 8.99 16.08
C LYS A 150 -4.73 8.78 14.58
N SER A 151 -5.66 9.47 13.97
CA SER A 151 -5.79 9.57 12.51
C SER A 151 -4.79 10.59 11.94
N VAL A 152 -4.56 10.56 10.63
CA VAL A 152 -3.68 11.54 9.96
C VAL A 152 -4.21 12.97 10.13
N ALA A 153 -5.54 13.15 10.07
CA ALA A 153 -6.16 14.45 10.30
C ALA A 153 -5.90 14.98 11.73
N GLU A 154 -5.91 14.11 12.73
CA GLU A 154 -5.56 14.50 14.11
C GLU A 154 -4.08 14.84 14.26
N LEU A 155 -3.18 14.10 13.59
CA LEU A 155 -1.74 14.41 13.58
C LEU A 155 -1.43 15.74 12.89
N GLU A 156 -2.15 16.05 11.80
CA GLU A 156 -2.10 17.35 11.13
C GLU A 156 -2.57 18.48 12.07
N ASN A 157 -3.62 18.26 12.86
CA ASN A 157 -4.07 19.23 13.87
C ASN A 157 -3.06 19.39 15.02
N MET A 158 -2.39 18.32 15.45
CA MET A 158 -1.31 18.38 16.44
C MET A 158 -0.15 19.25 15.95
N TYR A 159 0.23 19.13 14.68
CA TYR A 159 1.24 20.00 14.07
C TYR A 159 0.84 21.47 14.10
N HIS A 160 -0.38 21.81 13.64
CA HIS A 160 -0.84 23.20 13.60
C HIS A 160 -1.02 23.84 14.98
N SER A 161 -1.43 23.04 15.98
CA SER A 161 -1.61 23.51 17.35
C SER A 161 -0.32 23.53 18.17
N GLY A 162 0.74 22.83 17.71
CA GLY A 162 1.98 22.65 18.47
C GLY A 162 1.82 21.78 19.72
N ASN A 163 0.70 21.06 19.85
CA ASN A 163 0.40 20.24 21.02
C ASN A 163 0.96 18.83 20.88
N GLY A 164 1.50 18.30 21.98
CA GLY A 164 1.87 16.90 22.12
C GLY A 164 0.71 16.04 22.59
N GLU A 165 0.79 14.75 22.32
CA GLU A 165 -0.13 13.74 22.86
C GLU A 165 0.63 12.85 23.84
N ASN A 166 0.03 12.58 25.01
CA ASN A 166 0.59 11.66 25.97
C ASN A 166 0.47 10.22 25.50
N PHE A 167 1.57 9.46 25.63
CA PHE A 167 1.53 8.02 25.43
C PHE A 167 0.67 7.33 26.49
N PHE A 168 0.09 6.19 26.14
CA PHE A 168 -0.50 5.28 27.10
C PHE A 168 0.05 3.86 26.96
N VAL A 169 -0.02 3.10 28.04
CA VAL A 169 0.26 1.65 28.06
C VAL A 169 -0.96 0.90 28.60
N PRO A 170 -1.13 -0.39 28.25
CA PRO A 170 -2.10 -1.24 28.95
C PRO A 170 -1.78 -1.27 30.45
N ALA A 171 -2.78 -1.04 31.30
CA ALA A 171 -2.53 -0.98 32.73
C ALA A 171 -2.03 -2.34 33.25
N SER A 172 -0.96 -2.28 34.05
CA SER A 172 -0.30 -3.48 34.61
C SER A 172 -1.11 -4.13 35.73
N ASN A 173 -1.98 -3.36 36.40
CA ASN A 173 -2.70 -3.74 37.62
C ASN A 173 -4.17 -3.31 37.54
N ALA A 174 -5.06 -4.15 37.02
CA ALA A 174 -6.49 -4.03 37.31
C ALA A 174 -7.21 -5.35 37.02
N HIS A 175 -8.18 -5.66 37.87
CA HIS A 175 -9.22 -6.67 37.66
C HIS A 175 -10.09 -6.45 36.41
N ASP A 176 -9.73 -5.49 35.55
CA ASP A 176 -10.49 -5.04 34.40
C ASP A 176 -9.55 -4.81 33.21
N CYS A 177 -9.65 -5.70 32.23
CA CYS A 177 -8.72 -5.88 31.11
C CYS A 177 -8.69 -4.73 30.07
N HIS A 178 -9.35 -3.61 30.37
CA HIS A 178 -9.53 -2.47 29.46
C HIS A 178 -8.96 -1.13 29.97
N SER A 179 -8.41 -1.07 31.18
CA SER A 179 -7.85 0.18 31.72
C SER A 179 -6.51 0.57 31.06
N LYS A 180 -6.33 1.87 30.81
CA LYS A 180 -5.14 2.47 30.18
C LYS A 180 -4.44 3.37 31.18
N GLU A 181 -3.11 3.25 31.27
CA GLU A 181 -2.27 4.14 32.08
C GLU A 181 -1.66 5.21 31.16
N VAL A 182 -1.93 6.48 31.46
CA VAL A 182 -1.40 7.63 30.70
C VAL A 182 -0.04 8.02 31.26
N LEU A 183 0.97 8.11 30.40
CA LEU A 183 2.36 8.41 30.72
C LEU A 183 2.65 9.91 30.64
N LYS A 184 3.74 10.36 31.27
CA LYS A 184 4.23 11.74 31.07
C LYS A 184 4.90 11.91 29.73
N SER A 185 5.44 10.83 29.16
CA SER A 185 6.05 10.82 27.84
C SER A 185 5.06 11.30 26.78
N GLN A 186 5.49 12.24 25.94
CA GLN A 186 4.65 12.81 24.88
C GLN A 186 5.26 12.58 23.50
N VAL A 187 4.40 12.56 22.49
CA VAL A 187 4.76 12.56 21.06
C VAL A 187 4.16 13.75 20.36
N TYR A 188 4.92 14.30 19.43
CA TYR A 188 4.59 15.51 18.68
C TYR A 188 4.84 15.30 17.19
N VAL A 189 4.18 16.13 16.39
CA VAL A 189 4.45 16.26 14.95
C VAL A 189 5.13 17.60 14.73
N GLU A 190 6.45 17.59 14.54
CA GLU A 190 7.28 18.78 14.30
C GLU A 190 7.00 19.40 12.92
N LYS A 191 6.74 18.54 11.94
CA LYS A 191 6.51 18.92 10.55
C LYS A 191 5.44 18.03 9.97
N TYR A 192 4.49 18.64 9.28
CA TYR A 192 3.54 17.96 8.40
C TYR A 192 3.56 18.65 7.04
N LEU A 193 3.69 17.88 5.97
CA LEU A 193 3.65 18.39 4.60
C LEU A 193 2.91 17.40 3.69
N GLU A 194 1.85 17.87 3.06
CA GLU A 194 1.14 17.13 2.03
C GLU A 194 1.65 17.53 0.65
N ASN A 195 2.19 16.55 -0.08
CA ASN A 195 2.73 16.74 -1.42
C ASN A 195 2.03 15.80 -2.40
N SER A 196 1.88 16.25 -3.65
CA SER A 196 1.53 15.37 -4.75
C SER A 196 2.80 14.85 -5.41
N ARG A 197 2.88 13.55 -5.70
CA ARG A 197 3.96 12.98 -6.52
C ARG A 197 3.41 12.37 -7.80
N HIS A 198 4.25 12.38 -8.83
CA HIS A 198 4.00 11.64 -10.06
C HIS A 198 3.86 10.16 -9.75
N THR A 199 2.71 9.60 -10.09
CA THR A 199 2.41 8.18 -9.90
C THR A 199 2.92 7.37 -11.08
N PHE A 200 2.92 6.04 -10.95
CA PHE A 200 3.24 5.15 -12.05
C PHE A 200 2.40 5.46 -13.31
N ILE A 201 1.11 5.73 -13.13
CA ILE A 201 0.17 6.06 -14.22
C ILE A 201 0.54 7.38 -14.90
N ASP A 202 1.04 8.37 -14.16
CA ASP A 202 1.52 9.63 -14.75
C ASP A 202 2.67 9.39 -15.74
N TYR A 203 3.62 8.51 -15.40
CA TYR A 203 4.72 8.18 -16.32
C TYR A 203 4.22 7.43 -17.56
N ILE A 204 3.37 6.42 -17.38
CA ILE A 204 2.84 5.62 -18.49
C ILE A 204 2.01 6.46 -19.45
N SER A 205 1.10 7.30 -18.93
CA SER A 205 0.27 8.20 -19.75
C SER A 205 1.07 9.33 -20.40
N ALA A 206 2.21 9.73 -19.82
CA ALA A 206 3.17 10.65 -20.44
C ALA A 206 4.04 9.99 -21.55
N GLY A 207 3.84 8.71 -21.85
CA GLY A 207 4.51 7.99 -22.93
C GLY A 207 5.70 7.13 -22.50
N CYS A 208 5.91 6.93 -21.19
CA CYS A 208 6.89 5.94 -20.72
C CYS A 208 6.42 4.53 -21.11
N GLN A 209 7.31 3.75 -21.72
CA GLN A 209 7.03 2.37 -22.16
C GLN A 209 7.84 1.38 -21.33
N LEU A 210 7.22 0.25 -20.99
CA LEU A 210 7.88 -0.88 -20.36
C LEU A 210 8.16 -1.94 -21.43
N ASN A 211 9.44 -2.18 -21.70
CA ASN A 211 9.87 -3.17 -22.69
C ASN A 211 10.26 -4.48 -22.00
N LEU A 212 9.61 -5.58 -22.39
CA LEU A 212 9.92 -6.91 -21.89
C LEU A 212 11.17 -7.45 -22.60
N MET A 213 12.14 -7.93 -21.83
CA MET A 213 13.28 -8.70 -22.32
C MET A 213 13.28 -10.06 -21.65
N VAL A 214 13.45 -11.12 -22.44
CA VAL A 214 13.48 -12.51 -21.94
C VAL A 214 14.81 -13.15 -22.33
N ALA A 215 15.47 -13.75 -21.35
CA ALA A 215 16.68 -14.54 -21.55
C ALA A 215 16.42 -15.96 -21.05
N ILE A 216 16.63 -16.94 -21.93
CA ILE A 216 16.34 -18.35 -21.65
C ILE A 216 17.65 -19.10 -21.47
N ASP A 217 17.73 -19.87 -20.40
CA ASP A 217 18.87 -20.72 -20.11
C ASP A 217 18.85 -21.98 -21.01
N TYR A 218 19.84 -22.08 -21.90
CA TYR A 218 20.06 -23.24 -22.78
C TYR A 218 21.27 -24.10 -22.34
N THR A 219 21.67 -24.02 -21.07
CA THR A 219 22.72 -24.89 -20.52
C THR A 219 22.28 -26.35 -20.45
N ALA A 220 23.26 -27.25 -20.48
CA ALA A 220 23.02 -28.71 -20.52
C ALA A 220 22.32 -29.27 -19.28
N SER A 221 22.31 -28.56 -18.14
CA SER A 221 21.59 -28.96 -16.93
C SER A 221 20.08 -29.06 -17.12
N ASN A 222 19.52 -28.45 -18.17
CA ASN A 222 18.10 -28.54 -18.53
C ASN A 222 17.70 -29.89 -19.14
N GLY A 223 18.67 -30.77 -19.42
CA GLY A 223 18.44 -32.04 -20.10
C GLY A 223 18.22 -31.88 -21.61
N ASN A 224 18.07 -33.02 -22.30
CA ASN A 224 17.84 -33.05 -23.74
C ASN A 224 16.36 -32.74 -24.04
N PRO A 225 16.03 -31.71 -24.85
CA PRO A 225 14.64 -31.30 -25.12
C PRO A 225 13.75 -32.39 -25.75
N ARG A 226 14.32 -33.50 -26.25
CA ARG A 226 13.57 -34.64 -26.77
C ARG A 226 13.06 -35.59 -25.69
N LEU A 227 13.56 -35.47 -24.46
CA LEU A 227 13.21 -36.34 -23.35
C LEU A 227 12.11 -35.70 -22.49
N PRO A 228 11.10 -36.46 -22.04
CA PRO A 228 9.98 -35.94 -21.24
C PRO A 228 10.37 -35.32 -19.89
N ASP A 229 11.57 -35.60 -19.38
CA ASP A 229 12.11 -35.10 -18.12
C ASP A 229 12.90 -33.77 -18.28
N SER A 230 13.11 -33.30 -19.52
CA SER A 230 13.80 -32.04 -19.78
C SER A 230 12.91 -30.83 -19.46
N LEU A 231 13.53 -29.77 -18.92
CA LEU A 231 12.87 -28.48 -18.70
C LEU A 231 12.46 -27.78 -20.00
N HIS A 232 13.11 -28.14 -21.12
CA HIS A 232 12.81 -27.67 -22.48
C HIS A 232 11.93 -28.64 -23.28
N TYR A 233 11.42 -29.70 -22.67
CA TYR A 233 10.56 -30.66 -23.36
C TYR A 233 9.31 -29.96 -23.92
N ILE A 234 8.97 -30.26 -25.17
CA ILE A 234 7.75 -29.77 -25.82
C ILE A 234 6.73 -30.89 -25.80
N ASP A 235 5.75 -30.79 -24.91
CA ASP A 235 4.73 -31.83 -24.74
C ASP A 235 3.79 -31.89 -25.98
N PRO A 236 3.65 -33.05 -26.64
CA PRO A 236 2.77 -33.21 -27.81
C PRO A 236 1.29 -32.92 -27.54
N SER A 237 0.85 -32.97 -26.27
CA SER A 237 -0.51 -32.59 -25.87
C SER A 237 -0.74 -31.08 -25.84
N GLY A 238 0.31 -30.27 -26.04
CA GLY A 238 0.25 -28.81 -25.97
C GLY A 238 0.42 -28.24 -24.56
N ARG A 239 0.74 -29.08 -23.56
CA ARG A 239 1.02 -28.59 -22.21
C ARG A 239 2.32 -27.77 -22.18
N PRO A 240 2.30 -26.53 -21.66
CA PRO A 240 3.50 -25.69 -21.62
C PRO A 240 4.49 -26.20 -20.56
N ASN A 241 5.77 -26.20 -20.92
CA ASN A 241 6.86 -26.49 -19.99
C ASN A 241 7.13 -25.32 -19.02
N ALA A 242 8.13 -25.48 -18.15
CA ALA A 242 8.44 -24.48 -17.12
C ALA A 242 8.77 -23.11 -17.72
N TYR A 243 9.54 -23.05 -18.80
CA TYR A 243 9.90 -21.79 -19.47
C TYR A 243 8.71 -21.16 -20.19
N GLN A 244 7.90 -21.97 -20.88
CA GLN A 244 6.71 -21.49 -21.60
C GLN A 244 5.64 -20.92 -20.67
N ARG A 245 5.49 -21.46 -19.46
CA ARG A 245 4.53 -20.95 -18.46
C ARG A 245 4.90 -19.59 -17.90
N VAL A 246 6.20 -19.25 -17.86
CA VAL A 246 6.67 -17.97 -17.31
C VAL A 246 6.61 -16.85 -18.36
N GLY A 247 6.61 -17.19 -19.65
CA GLY A 247 6.57 -16.23 -20.76
C GLY A 247 5.17 -15.87 -21.29
N ASN A 248 4.11 -16.53 -20.80
CA ASN A 248 2.71 -16.21 -21.09
C ASN A 248 2.10 -15.43 -19.92
#